data_AF-A0A8I1NH65-F1
#
_entry.id   AF-A0A8I1NH65-F1
#
_cell.length_a   1.000
_cell.length_b   1.000
_cell.length_c   1.000
_cell.angle_alpha   90.00
_cell.angle_beta   90.00
_cell.angle_gamma   90.00
#
_symmetry.space_group_name_H-M   'P 1'
#
loop_
_entity.id
_entity.type
_entity.pdbx_description
1 polymer ?
#
loop_
_entity_poly.entity_id
_entity_poly.type
_entity_poly.pdbx_seq_one_letter_code
_entity_poly.pdbx_strand_id
1 'polypeptide(L)'
;MVLAVIVLGAIQSVVLLQFDWFGDAASTAAGPIDTLMDVTIVLSSFIFAIVCVALGYALIKWRAKPGDEGDGLPIHGNTRLEIVWTIIPVIIVLALAGYSWAVLDDIEKTDSNALHVNAYAQQFAWTFGYPEDGNKWSEGELHVPVDRQVIFDLQAQDVIHSFWVPEWRIKKDAVPGLKTDVVVTPDKVGTYQLICAELCGIGHTTMRAKVVVESQADYDAWVKKQTTKVPELLLTTDQFKQEQLKKEEQSGGIEGSGVVEQ
;
A
#
# COMPACT_ATOMS: atom_id res chain seq x y z
N MET A 1 3.59 -17.71 36.33
CA MET A 1 3.84 -16.58 35.41
C MET A 1 3.92 -17.05 33.97
N VAL A 2 4.88 -17.91 33.59
CA VAL A 2 5.03 -18.42 32.20
C VAL A 2 3.73 -19.01 31.65
N LEU A 3 3.06 -19.92 32.38
CA LEU A 3 1.77 -20.47 31.94
C LEU A 3 0.70 -19.39 31.71
N ALA A 4 0.64 -18.37 32.57
CA ALA A 4 -0.33 -17.28 32.42
C ALA A 4 -0.03 -16.41 31.18
N VAL A 5 1.26 -16.16 30.88
CA VAL A 5 1.68 -15.48 29.66
C VAL A 5 1.27 -16.28 28.43
N ILE A 6 1.55 -17.58 28.41
CA ILE A 6 1.23 -18.45 27.27
C ILE A 6 -0.29 -18.49 27.05
N VAL A 7 -1.07 -18.69 28.11
CA VAL A 7 -2.53 -18.75 28.04
C VAL A 7 -3.12 -17.42 27.59
N LEU A 8 -2.70 -16.30 28.20
CA LEU A 8 -3.20 -14.97 27.83
C LEU A 8 -2.82 -14.61 26.39
N GLY A 9 -1.56 -14.84 26.00
CA GLY A 9 -1.09 -14.61 24.64
C GLY A 9 -1.86 -15.44 23.62
N ALA A 10 -2.04 -16.73 23.86
CA ALA A 10 -2.79 -17.61 22.98
C ALA A 10 -4.27 -17.22 22.86
N ILE A 11 -4.94 -16.92 23.99
CA ILE A 11 -6.34 -16.48 23.98
C ILE A 11 -6.46 -15.17 23.20
N GLN A 12 -5.60 -14.20 23.46
CA GLN A 12 -5.59 -12.92 22.74
C GLN A 12 -5.37 -13.13 21.25
N SER A 13 -4.37 -13.92 20.85
CA SER A 13 -4.10 -14.21 19.44
C SER A 13 -5.31 -14.84 18.76
N VAL A 14 -5.92 -15.85 19.38
CA VAL A 14 -7.12 -16.49 18.85
C VAL A 14 -8.23 -15.45 18.68
N VAL A 15 -8.51 -14.64 19.71
CA VAL A 15 -9.55 -13.61 19.67
C VAL A 15 -9.27 -12.57 18.58
N LEU A 16 -8.05 -12.04 18.50
CA LEU A 16 -7.70 -11.00 17.53
C LEU A 16 -7.74 -11.51 16.08
N LEU A 17 -7.35 -12.76 15.85
CA LEU A 17 -7.39 -13.38 14.52
C LEU A 17 -8.81 -13.78 14.07
N GLN A 18 -9.83 -13.70 14.94
CA GLN A 18 -11.22 -13.88 14.52
C GLN A 18 -11.82 -12.61 13.90
N PHE A 19 -11.20 -11.45 14.07
CA PHE A 19 -11.70 -10.20 13.48
C PHE A 19 -11.19 -10.06 12.06
N ASP A 20 -12.10 -9.67 11.16
CA ASP A 20 -11.76 -9.27 9.81
C ASP A 20 -11.24 -7.81 9.83
N TRP A 21 -9.95 -7.66 10.14
CA TRP A 21 -9.30 -6.36 10.29
C TRP A 21 -9.23 -5.55 8.99
N PHE A 22 -9.21 -6.24 7.87
CA PHE A 22 -8.87 -5.64 6.58
C PHE A 22 -10.01 -5.72 5.55
N GLY A 23 -11.06 -6.49 5.83
CA GLY A 23 -12.19 -6.67 4.92
C GLY A 23 -11.80 -7.49 3.70
N ASP A 24 -12.63 -7.39 2.66
CA ASP A 24 -12.40 -8.11 1.40
C ASP A 24 -11.01 -7.83 0.80
N ALA A 25 -10.40 -8.89 0.29
CA ALA A 25 -9.20 -8.85 -0.53
C ALA A 25 -9.59 -8.92 -2.02
N ALA A 26 -8.91 -8.11 -2.85
CA ALA A 26 -9.14 -8.04 -4.29
C ALA A 26 -7.85 -7.78 -5.09
N SER A 27 -6.70 -8.15 -4.53
CA SER A 27 -5.42 -8.15 -5.24
C SER A 27 -4.54 -9.31 -4.78
N THR A 28 -3.61 -9.72 -5.65
CA THR A 28 -2.62 -10.75 -5.32
C THR A 28 -1.69 -10.37 -4.16
N ALA A 29 -1.49 -9.07 -3.92
CA ALA A 29 -0.68 -8.55 -2.81
C ALA A 29 -1.38 -8.68 -1.44
N ALA A 30 -2.72 -8.78 -1.42
CA ALA A 30 -3.48 -8.74 -0.17
C ALA A 30 -3.16 -9.93 0.74
N GLY A 31 -3.11 -11.16 0.21
CA GLY A 31 -2.83 -12.37 1.01
C GLY A 31 -1.48 -12.34 1.74
N PRO A 32 -0.35 -12.06 1.04
CA PRO A 32 0.96 -11.91 1.68
C PRO A 32 1.00 -10.82 2.75
N ILE A 33 0.38 -9.66 2.49
CA ILE A 33 0.32 -8.54 3.45
C ILE A 33 -0.51 -8.92 4.68
N ASP A 34 -1.71 -9.49 4.48
CA ASP A 34 -2.60 -9.87 5.57
C ASP A 34 -1.93 -10.96 6.45
N THR A 35 -1.20 -11.91 5.84
CA THR A 35 -0.40 -12.91 6.59
C THR A 35 0.72 -12.27 7.42
N LEU A 36 1.44 -11.29 6.86
CA LEU A 36 2.48 -10.53 7.59
C LEU A 36 1.88 -9.79 8.79
N MET A 37 0.68 -9.24 8.62
CA MET A 37 -0.06 -8.57 9.69
C MET A 37 -0.53 -9.56 10.77
N ASP A 38 -1.03 -10.74 10.39
CA ASP A 38 -1.43 -11.80 11.33
C ASP A 38 -0.26 -12.29 12.19
N VAL A 39 0.92 -12.48 11.57
CA VAL A 39 2.16 -12.81 12.30
C VAL A 39 2.50 -11.72 13.31
N THR A 40 2.34 -10.46 12.92
CA THR A 40 2.58 -9.30 13.80
C THR A 40 1.57 -9.23 14.93
N ILE A 41 0.30 -9.54 14.69
CA ILE A 41 -0.76 -9.62 15.71
C ILE A 41 -0.43 -10.70 16.74
N VAL A 42 -0.07 -11.91 16.30
CA VAL A 42 0.28 -13.03 17.19
C VAL A 42 1.48 -12.65 18.06
N LEU A 43 2.56 -12.17 17.44
CA LEU A 43 3.77 -11.78 18.17
C LEU A 43 3.50 -10.66 19.18
N SER A 44 2.81 -9.60 18.75
CA SER A 44 2.40 -8.48 19.61
C SER A 44 1.57 -8.97 20.79
N SER A 45 0.73 -9.99 20.58
CA SER A 45 -0.08 -10.58 21.63
C SER A 45 0.73 -11.25 22.73
N PHE A 46 1.77 -12.00 22.37
CA PHE A 46 2.66 -12.60 23.37
C PHE A 46 3.49 -11.55 24.10
N ILE A 47 3.99 -10.53 23.41
CA ILE A 47 4.73 -9.42 24.04
C ILE A 47 3.84 -8.67 25.03
N PHE A 48 2.63 -8.31 24.61
CA PHE A 48 1.64 -7.66 25.47
C PHE A 48 1.30 -8.53 26.69
N ALA A 49 1.07 -9.83 26.50
CA ALA A 49 0.81 -10.77 27.59
C ALA A 49 1.96 -10.85 28.60
N ILE A 50 3.23 -10.84 28.14
CA ILE A 50 4.41 -10.79 29.01
C ILE A 50 4.34 -9.55 29.92
N VAL A 51 4.11 -8.38 29.32
CA VAL A 51 4.06 -7.10 30.05
C VAL A 51 2.88 -7.07 31.03
N CYS A 52 1.69 -7.44 30.59
CA CYS A 52 0.49 -7.43 31.43
C CYS A 52 0.56 -8.41 32.60
N VAL A 53 1.07 -9.64 32.38
CA VAL A 53 1.22 -10.62 33.46
C VAL A 53 2.32 -10.18 34.43
N ALA A 54 3.42 -9.60 33.95
CA ALA A 54 4.47 -9.08 34.82
C ALA A 54 3.98 -7.90 35.68
N LEU A 55 3.28 -6.93 35.07
CA LEU A 55 2.68 -5.80 35.78
C LEU A 55 1.60 -6.26 36.77
N GLY A 56 0.69 -7.13 36.34
CA GLY A 56 -0.35 -7.68 37.20
C GLY A 56 0.24 -8.46 38.38
N TYR A 57 1.25 -9.29 38.14
CA TYR A 57 2.01 -9.95 39.21
C TYR A 57 2.63 -8.94 40.15
N ALA A 58 3.24 -7.88 39.63
CA ALA A 58 3.90 -6.87 40.45
C ALA A 58 2.90 -6.12 41.36
N LEU A 59 1.78 -5.70 40.78
CA LEU A 59 0.71 -5.00 41.50
C LEU A 59 0.05 -5.85 42.59
N ILE A 60 0.03 -7.18 42.44
CA ILE A 60 -0.55 -8.09 43.44
C ILE A 60 0.49 -8.46 44.50
N LYS A 61 1.70 -8.82 44.06
CA LYS A 61 2.74 -9.38 44.94
C LYS A 61 3.39 -8.32 45.82
N TRP A 62 3.62 -7.12 45.29
CA TRP A 62 4.35 -6.03 45.95
C TRP A 62 3.45 -4.84 46.31
N ARG A 63 2.14 -5.07 46.44
CA ARG A 63 1.23 -4.06 46.97
C ARG A 63 1.54 -3.78 48.44
N ALA A 64 1.87 -2.54 48.77
CA ALA A 64 2.02 -2.10 50.16
C ALA A 64 0.70 -2.31 50.93
N LYS A 65 0.79 -2.84 52.15
CA LYS A 65 -0.38 -3.00 53.03
C LYS A 65 -0.63 -1.70 53.80
N PRO A 66 -1.86 -1.46 54.29
CA PRO A 66 -2.12 -0.30 55.14
C PRO A 66 -1.16 -0.27 56.34
N GLY A 67 -0.43 0.85 56.50
CA GLY A 67 0.55 1.05 57.56
C GLY A 67 1.96 0.49 57.28
N ASP A 68 2.22 0.00 56.07
CA ASP A 68 3.57 -0.38 55.63
C ASP A 68 4.32 0.83 55.06
N GLU A 69 5.30 1.32 55.83
CA GLU A 69 6.17 2.45 55.49
C GLU A 69 7.60 1.97 55.13
N GLY A 70 7.77 0.68 54.81
CA GLY A 70 9.07 0.10 54.48
C GLY A 70 9.50 0.35 53.03
N ASP A 71 10.77 0.70 52.82
CA ASP A 71 11.32 1.07 51.50
C ASP A 71 11.68 -0.10 50.55
N GLY A 72 11.17 -1.32 50.82
CA GLY A 72 11.49 -2.51 50.01
C GLY A 72 12.98 -2.89 50.01
N LEU A 73 13.37 -3.87 49.20
CA LEU A 73 14.79 -4.26 49.04
C LEU A 73 15.49 -3.32 48.04
N PRO A 74 16.71 -2.81 48.32
CA PRO A 74 17.45 -1.92 47.43
C PRO A 74 18.11 -2.69 46.28
N ILE A 75 17.30 -3.21 45.35
CA ILE A 75 17.77 -3.92 44.16
C ILE A 75 18.00 -2.89 43.04
N HIS A 76 19.22 -2.82 42.52
CA HIS A 76 19.62 -1.79 41.54
C HIS A 76 19.77 -2.28 40.09
N GLY A 77 19.68 -3.58 39.82
CA GLY A 77 19.71 -4.07 38.44
C GLY A 77 20.14 -5.53 38.30
N ASN A 78 20.20 -5.98 37.04
CA ASN A 78 20.67 -7.31 36.68
C ASN A 78 21.17 -7.30 35.22
N THR A 79 22.48 -7.14 35.04
CA THR A 79 23.10 -7.05 33.71
C THR A 79 22.80 -8.26 32.82
N ARG A 80 22.66 -9.47 33.39
CA ARG A 80 22.31 -10.66 32.58
C ARG A 80 20.89 -10.55 32.03
N LEU A 81 19.96 -10.08 32.85
CA LEU A 81 18.58 -9.85 32.42
C LEU A 81 18.52 -8.72 31.38
N GLU A 82 19.31 -7.67 31.58
CA GLU A 82 19.42 -6.54 30.64
C GLU A 82 19.90 -6.98 29.26
N ILE A 83 20.92 -7.84 29.20
CA ILE A 83 21.41 -8.40 27.95
C ILE A 83 20.31 -9.24 27.28
N VAL A 84 19.65 -10.13 28.03
CA VAL A 84 18.62 -11.02 27.49
C VAL A 84 17.43 -10.25 26.91
N TRP A 85 16.89 -9.28 27.66
CA TRP A 85 15.74 -8.50 27.19
C TRP A 85 16.08 -7.50 26.08
N THR A 86 17.37 -7.29 25.78
CA THR A 86 17.81 -6.42 24.69
C THR A 86 18.02 -7.25 23.43
N ILE A 87 18.69 -8.40 23.56
CA ILE A 87 18.96 -9.29 22.43
C ILE A 87 17.67 -9.88 21.85
N ILE A 88 16.71 -10.29 22.69
CA ILE A 88 15.47 -10.91 22.21
C ILE A 88 14.67 -9.96 21.30
N PRO A 89 14.32 -8.72 21.71
CA PRO A 89 13.63 -7.78 20.82
C PRO A 89 14.43 -7.44 19.56
N VAL A 90 15.75 -7.31 19.65
CA VAL A 90 16.60 -7.06 18.47
C VAL A 90 16.47 -8.18 17.45
N ILE A 91 16.56 -9.45 17.88
CA ILE A 91 16.39 -10.60 16.99
C ILE A 91 14.98 -10.61 16.37
N ILE A 92 13.95 -10.36 17.18
CA ILE A 92 12.56 -10.31 16.72
C ILE A 92 12.38 -9.26 15.62
N VAL A 93 12.86 -8.03 15.85
CA VAL A 93 12.74 -6.94 14.87
C VAL A 93 13.50 -7.25 13.59
N LEU A 94 14.72 -7.81 13.68
CA LEU A 94 15.50 -8.20 12.50
C LEU A 94 14.82 -9.30 11.69
N ALA A 95 14.20 -10.28 12.35
CA ALA A 95 13.46 -11.35 11.67
C ALA A 95 12.22 -10.80 10.96
N LEU A 96 11.43 -9.92 11.63
CA LEU A 96 10.29 -9.26 11.01
C LEU A 96 10.68 -8.36 9.84
N ALA A 97 11.78 -7.61 9.97
CA ALA A 97 12.29 -6.76 8.91
C ALA A 97 12.68 -7.59 7.67
N GLY A 98 13.35 -8.74 7.87
CA GLY A 98 13.67 -9.67 6.79
C GLY A 98 12.42 -10.25 6.11
N TYR A 99 11.42 -10.66 6.89
CA TYR A 99 10.16 -11.17 6.34
C TYR A 99 9.39 -10.07 5.58
N SER A 100 9.26 -8.87 6.17
CA SER A 100 8.62 -7.72 5.54
C SER A 100 9.31 -7.30 4.25
N TRP A 101 10.65 -7.33 4.21
CA TRP A 101 11.39 -7.04 2.99
C TRP A 101 11.10 -8.07 1.89
N ALA A 102 11.09 -9.36 2.22
CA ALA A 102 10.79 -10.40 1.25
C ALA A 102 9.38 -10.27 0.67
N VAL A 103 8.39 -9.90 1.50
CA VAL A 103 7.03 -9.60 1.03
C VAL A 103 7.03 -8.35 0.13
N LEU A 104 7.72 -7.29 0.54
CA LEU A 104 7.80 -6.04 -0.23
C LEU A 104 8.41 -6.25 -1.63
N ASP A 105 9.52 -6.98 -1.70
CA ASP A 105 10.22 -7.28 -2.96
C ASP A 105 9.33 -8.08 -3.94
N ASP A 106 8.53 -9.01 -3.42
CA ASP A 106 7.60 -9.81 -4.23
C ASP A 106 6.43 -8.98 -4.76
N ILE A 107 5.80 -8.14 -3.93
CA ILE A 107 4.63 -7.34 -4.34
C ILE A 107 4.99 -6.13 -5.22
N GLU A 108 6.20 -5.56 -5.10
CA GLU A 108 6.66 -4.45 -5.96
C GLU A 108 7.28 -4.94 -7.28
N LYS A 109 7.39 -6.27 -7.49
CA LYS A 109 7.96 -6.82 -8.71
C LYS A 109 7.08 -6.54 -9.92
N THR A 110 7.69 -5.93 -10.93
CA THR A 110 7.03 -5.56 -12.19
C THR A 110 7.18 -6.63 -13.26
N ASP A 111 6.11 -6.83 -14.03
CA ASP A 111 6.07 -7.61 -15.26
C ASP A 111 6.20 -6.67 -16.47
N SER A 112 6.94 -7.10 -17.48
CA SER A 112 7.08 -6.40 -18.76
C SER A 112 5.77 -6.25 -19.55
N ASN A 113 4.76 -7.08 -19.30
CA ASN A 113 3.45 -7.03 -19.96
C ASN A 113 2.36 -6.33 -19.11
N ALA A 114 2.77 -5.64 -18.05
CA ALA A 114 1.85 -4.88 -17.23
C ALA A 114 1.17 -3.76 -18.03
N LEU A 115 -0.11 -3.51 -17.74
CA LEU A 115 -0.83 -2.35 -18.27
C LEU A 115 -0.31 -1.10 -17.58
N HIS A 116 0.13 -0.10 -18.34
CA HIS A 116 0.47 1.20 -17.78
C HIS A 116 -0.74 2.13 -17.74
N VAL A 117 -0.96 2.80 -16.60
CA VAL A 117 -2.01 3.82 -16.44
C VAL A 117 -1.41 5.04 -15.75
N ASN A 118 -1.50 6.21 -16.37
CA ASN A 118 -1.14 7.46 -15.70
C ASN A 118 -2.25 7.88 -14.74
N ALA A 119 -1.94 8.10 -13.47
CA ALA A 119 -2.91 8.59 -12.49
C ALA A 119 -2.51 10.01 -12.03
N TYR A 120 -3.30 10.98 -12.46
CA TYR A 120 -3.12 12.39 -12.16
C TYR A 120 -4.01 12.79 -10.98
N ALA A 121 -3.40 13.33 -9.94
CA ALA A 121 -4.06 13.83 -8.74
C ALA A 121 -4.07 15.37 -8.72
N GLN A 122 -5.21 15.94 -8.37
CA GLN A 122 -5.40 17.38 -8.13
C GLN A 122 -6.46 17.58 -7.06
N GLN A 123 -6.51 18.74 -6.41
CA GLN A 123 -7.58 19.11 -5.49
C GLN A 123 -8.91 19.25 -6.27
N PHE A 124 -9.92 18.40 -6.10
CA PHE A 124 -10.02 17.16 -5.32
C PHE A 124 -10.55 16.02 -6.22
N ALA A 125 -9.84 15.77 -7.32
CA ALA A 125 -10.21 14.86 -8.38
C ALA A 125 -9.04 13.97 -8.82
N TRP A 126 -9.39 12.80 -9.34
CA TRP A 126 -8.46 11.87 -9.98
C TRP A 126 -8.78 11.77 -11.46
N THR A 127 -7.73 11.78 -12.28
CA THR A 127 -7.82 11.60 -13.73
C THR A 127 -6.90 10.46 -14.14
N PHE A 128 -7.39 9.57 -15.00
CA PHE A 128 -6.65 8.39 -15.44
C PHE A 128 -6.41 8.45 -16.94
N GLY A 129 -5.15 8.31 -17.37
CA GLY A 129 -4.74 8.25 -18.77
C GLY A 129 -4.23 6.86 -19.15
N TYR A 130 -4.63 6.38 -20.33
CA TYR A 130 -4.29 5.06 -20.86
C TYR A 130 -3.32 5.22 -22.05
N PRO A 131 -1.99 5.20 -21.82
CA PRO A 131 -0.98 5.49 -22.84
C PRO A 131 -0.96 4.49 -23.99
N GLU A 132 -1.20 3.20 -23.72
CA GLU A 132 -1.28 2.14 -24.75
C GLU A 132 -2.43 2.37 -25.74
N ASP A 133 -3.52 3.01 -25.29
CA ASP A 133 -4.72 3.28 -26.10
C ASP A 133 -4.74 4.69 -26.71
N GLY A 134 -3.56 5.26 -26.96
CA GLY A 134 -3.41 6.58 -27.57
C GLY A 134 -3.67 7.73 -26.60
N ASN A 135 -3.35 7.52 -25.31
CA ASN A 135 -3.55 8.49 -24.24
C ASN A 135 -5.01 8.93 -24.08
N LYS A 136 -5.94 7.99 -24.27
CA LYS A 136 -7.35 8.17 -23.88
C LYS A 136 -7.47 8.32 -22.38
N TRP A 137 -8.55 8.91 -21.90
CA TRP A 137 -8.67 9.21 -20.47
C TRP A 137 -10.08 9.12 -19.91
N SER A 138 -10.15 9.06 -18.58
CA SER A 138 -11.39 9.16 -17.80
C SER A 138 -11.14 9.97 -16.53
N GLU A 139 -12.14 10.76 -16.12
CA GLU A 139 -12.14 11.50 -14.85
C GLU A 139 -12.99 10.75 -13.83
N GLY A 140 -12.49 10.58 -12.61
CA GLY A 140 -13.26 10.02 -11.49
C GLY A 140 -13.68 8.55 -11.61
N GLU A 141 -13.37 7.89 -12.73
CA GLU A 141 -13.61 6.46 -12.95
C GLU A 141 -12.37 5.79 -13.55
N LEU A 142 -11.79 4.85 -12.81
CA LEU A 142 -10.66 4.03 -13.22
C LEU A 142 -11.16 2.67 -13.68
N HIS A 143 -10.77 2.22 -14.87
CA HIS A 143 -11.07 0.90 -15.39
C HIS A 143 -9.80 0.09 -15.56
N VAL A 144 -9.81 -1.16 -15.09
CA VAL A 144 -8.69 -2.09 -15.23
C VAL A 144 -9.17 -3.52 -15.46
N PRO A 145 -8.42 -4.32 -16.23
CA PRO A 145 -8.70 -5.74 -16.37
C PRO A 145 -8.31 -6.52 -15.11
N VAL A 146 -9.11 -7.54 -14.76
CA VAL A 146 -8.76 -8.55 -13.76
C VAL A 146 -7.63 -9.45 -14.26
N ASP A 147 -6.83 -9.99 -13.34
CA ASP A 147 -5.73 -10.95 -13.57
C ASP A 147 -4.60 -10.43 -14.49
N ARG A 148 -4.53 -9.11 -14.71
CA ARG A 148 -3.42 -8.46 -15.40
C ARG A 148 -2.80 -7.43 -14.46
N GLN A 149 -1.47 -7.46 -14.35
CA GLN A 149 -0.75 -6.48 -13.56
C GLN A 149 -0.94 -5.09 -14.17
N VAL A 150 -1.17 -4.10 -13.31
CA VAL A 150 -1.29 -2.69 -13.67
C VAL A 150 -0.24 -1.91 -12.91
N ILE A 151 0.48 -1.05 -13.62
CA ILE A 151 1.42 -0.09 -13.06
C ILE A 151 0.80 1.29 -13.22
N PHE A 152 0.55 1.95 -12.09
CA PHE A 152 0.06 3.32 -12.08
C PHE A 152 1.20 4.29 -11.92
N ASP A 153 1.46 5.10 -12.94
CA ASP A 153 2.38 6.23 -12.86
C ASP A 153 1.68 7.41 -12.17
N LEU A 154 2.01 7.65 -10.89
CA LEU A 154 1.35 8.65 -10.06
C LEU A 154 1.98 10.04 -10.24
N GLN A 155 1.12 11.04 -10.40
CA GLN A 155 1.55 12.42 -10.55
C GLN A 155 0.58 13.37 -9.87
N ALA A 156 1.09 14.30 -9.07
CA ALA A 156 0.29 15.34 -8.46
C ALA A 156 0.57 16.69 -9.12
N GLN A 157 -0.50 17.43 -9.40
CA GLN A 157 -0.45 18.74 -10.08
C GLN A 157 -0.31 19.92 -9.10
N ASP A 158 -0.62 19.71 -7.83
CA ASP A 158 -0.69 20.77 -6.82
C ASP A 158 0.01 20.40 -5.49
N VAL A 159 -0.65 19.65 -4.62
CA VAL A 159 -0.18 19.22 -3.31
C VAL A 159 0.01 17.70 -3.30
N ILE A 160 0.51 17.15 -2.20
CA ILE A 160 0.65 15.69 -2.06
C ILE A 160 -0.75 15.08 -1.93
N HIS A 161 -0.95 13.96 -2.62
CA HIS A 161 -2.12 13.07 -2.50
C HIS A 161 -1.63 11.64 -2.30
N SER A 162 -2.53 10.71 -1.98
CA SER A 162 -2.16 9.30 -1.87
C SER A 162 -3.20 8.41 -2.52
N PHE A 163 -2.77 7.59 -3.46
CA PHE A 163 -3.60 6.63 -4.16
C PHE A 163 -3.81 5.43 -3.23
N TRP A 164 -5.05 5.16 -2.81
CA TRP A 164 -5.36 4.02 -1.98
C TRP A 164 -6.68 3.34 -2.35
N VAL A 165 -6.60 2.07 -2.74
CA VAL A 165 -7.74 1.15 -2.85
C VAL A 165 -7.60 0.14 -1.71
N PRO A 166 -8.44 0.21 -0.64
CA PRO A 166 -8.28 -0.60 0.56
C PRO A 166 -8.20 -2.12 0.30
N GLU A 167 -9.04 -2.63 -0.60
CA GLU A 167 -9.14 -4.04 -0.97
C GLU A 167 -7.88 -4.56 -1.67
N TRP A 168 -7.05 -3.65 -2.21
CA TRP A 168 -5.78 -4.00 -2.83
C TRP A 168 -4.61 -3.98 -1.84
N ARG A 169 -4.78 -3.46 -0.62
CA ARG A 169 -3.74 -3.26 0.42
C ARG A 169 -2.56 -2.37 0.01
N ILE A 170 -2.54 -1.84 -1.20
CA ILE A 170 -1.48 -0.96 -1.69
C ILE A 170 -1.93 0.50 -1.59
N LYS A 171 -1.03 1.33 -1.04
CA LYS A 171 -1.12 2.78 -1.12
C LYS A 171 0.24 3.37 -1.48
N LYS A 172 0.25 4.45 -2.26
CA LYS A 172 1.47 5.22 -2.55
C LYS A 172 1.11 6.67 -2.79
N ASP A 173 2.02 7.55 -2.42
CA ASP A 173 1.80 8.98 -2.52
C ASP A 173 2.09 9.49 -3.93
N ALA A 174 1.18 10.30 -4.46
CA ALA A 174 1.41 11.13 -5.63
C ALA A 174 2.03 12.45 -5.14
N VAL A 175 3.30 12.66 -5.45
CA VAL A 175 4.08 13.79 -4.93
C VAL A 175 4.44 14.74 -6.07
N PRO A 176 4.12 16.05 -5.97
CA PRO A 176 4.46 17.00 -7.02
C PRO A 176 5.97 17.00 -7.32
N GLY A 177 6.33 16.78 -8.58
CA GLY A 177 7.72 16.77 -9.05
C GLY A 177 8.51 15.48 -8.82
N LEU A 178 7.92 14.45 -8.22
CA LEU A 178 8.52 13.11 -8.14
C LEU A 178 7.76 12.12 -9.01
N LYS A 179 8.48 11.14 -9.58
CA LYS A 179 7.88 9.98 -10.22
C LYS A 179 7.70 8.91 -9.15
N THR A 180 6.45 8.56 -8.85
CA THR A 180 6.10 7.46 -7.97
C THR A 180 5.16 6.52 -8.70
N ASP A 181 5.20 5.25 -8.36
CA ASP A 181 4.39 4.22 -9.01
C ASP A 181 3.69 3.30 -7.99
N VAL A 182 2.57 2.74 -8.43
CA VAL A 182 1.84 1.68 -7.73
C VAL A 182 1.76 0.47 -8.64
N VAL A 183 2.22 -0.67 -8.14
CA VAL A 183 2.09 -1.97 -8.80
C VAL A 183 0.98 -2.75 -8.12
N VAL A 184 0.03 -3.27 -8.91
CA VAL A 184 -1.04 -4.12 -8.39
C VAL A 184 -1.52 -5.10 -9.45
N THR A 185 -1.94 -6.29 -9.03
CA THR A 185 -2.68 -7.23 -9.88
C THR A 185 -4.04 -7.49 -9.24
N PRO A 186 -5.12 -6.85 -9.72
CA PRO A 186 -6.46 -7.12 -9.22
C PRO A 186 -6.89 -8.54 -9.60
N ASP A 187 -7.39 -9.32 -8.65
CA ASP A 187 -7.75 -10.74 -8.85
C ASP A 187 -9.25 -11.03 -8.66
N LYS A 188 -10.05 -9.97 -8.45
CA LYS A 188 -11.49 -10.07 -8.23
C LYS A 188 -12.24 -8.97 -8.98
N VAL A 189 -13.07 -9.39 -9.95
CA VAL A 189 -14.01 -8.51 -10.67
C VAL A 189 -14.95 -7.83 -9.68
N GLY A 190 -15.17 -6.53 -9.85
CA GLY A 190 -15.98 -5.75 -8.93
C GLY A 190 -15.89 -4.25 -9.14
N THR A 191 -16.61 -3.51 -8.32
CA THR A 191 -16.48 -2.06 -8.21
C THR A 191 -15.95 -1.71 -6.83
N TYR A 192 -14.85 -0.96 -6.80
CA TYR A 192 -14.14 -0.53 -5.60
C TYR A 192 -14.05 1.00 -5.56
N GLN A 193 -13.49 1.51 -4.47
CA GLN A 193 -13.34 2.95 -4.27
C GLN A 193 -11.87 3.29 -4.10
N LEU A 194 -11.34 4.13 -5.00
CA LEU A 194 -10.11 4.86 -4.76
C LEU A 194 -10.40 6.03 -3.81
N ILE A 195 -9.58 6.15 -2.78
CA ILE A 195 -9.68 7.18 -1.74
C ILE A 195 -8.34 7.92 -1.68
N CYS A 196 -8.39 9.25 -1.57
CA CYS A 196 -7.19 10.01 -1.22
C CYS A 196 -6.82 9.74 0.25
N ALA A 197 -5.61 9.23 0.50
CA ALA A 197 -5.12 8.89 1.83
C ALA A 197 -4.06 9.85 2.40
N GLU A 198 -3.87 11.03 1.78
CA GLU A 198 -2.98 12.09 2.29
C GLU A 198 -3.76 13.40 2.39
N LEU A 199 -3.59 14.15 3.48
CA LEU A 199 -4.39 15.35 3.75
C LEU A 199 -4.08 16.43 2.71
N CYS A 200 -4.93 16.54 1.71
CA CYS A 200 -4.71 17.41 0.55
C CYS A 200 -5.54 18.70 0.56
N GLY A 201 -6.27 19.02 1.64
CA GLY A 201 -7.03 20.27 1.78
C GLY A 201 -8.49 20.08 2.18
N ILE A 202 -9.32 21.12 2.02
CA ILE A 202 -10.70 21.17 2.56
C ILE A 202 -11.64 20.11 1.96
N GLY A 203 -11.41 19.72 0.70
CA GLY A 203 -12.18 18.67 0.01
C GLY A 203 -11.55 17.28 0.11
N HIS A 204 -10.54 17.07 0.96
CA HIS A 204 -9.82 15.81 1.07
C HIS A 204 -10.74 14.59 1.24
N THR A 205 -11.75 14.69 2.11
CA THR A 205 -12.69 13.58 2.40
C THR A 205 -13.58 13.21 1.21
N THR A 206 -13.75 14.12 0.26
CA THR A 206 -14.54 13.94 -0.97
C THR A 206 -13.71 13.48 -2.17
N MET A 207 -12.38 13.51 -2.06
CA MET A 207 -11.47 13.14 -3.15
C MET A 207 -11.45 11.63 -3.35
N ARG A 208 -12.32 11.17 -4.24
CA ARG A 208 -12.65 9.75 -4.44
C ARG A 208 -12.83 9.47 -5.93
N ALA A 209 -12.49 8.27 -6.36
CA ALA A 209 -12.78 7.80 -7.72
C ALA A 209 -13.30 6.36 -7.70
N LYS A 210 -14.25 6.06 -8.57
CA LYS A 210 -14.77 4.70 -8.74
C LYS A 210 -13.72 3.86 -9.46
N VAL A 211 -13.50 2.65 -9.00
CA VAL A 211 -12.59 1.68 -9.65
C VAL A 211 -13.43 0.52 -10.16
N VAL A 212 -13.32 0.20 -11.44
CA VAL A 212 -14.02 -0.90 -12.09
C VAL A 212 -12.98 -1.94 -12.51
N VAL A 213 -13.02 -3.09 -11.85
CA VAL A 213 -12.23 -4.26 -12.23
C VAL A 213 -13.13 -5.19 -13.03
N GLU A 214 -12.80 -5.43 -14.28
CA GLU A 214 -13.65 -6.13 -15.24
C GLU A 214 -12.87 -7.14 -16.09
N SER A 215 -13.56 -7.86 -16.98
CA SER A 215 -12.87 -8.78 -17.89
C SER A 215 -12.03 -8.00 -18.90
N GLN A 216 -10.96 -8.61 -19.43
CA GLN A 216 -10.15 -7.97 -20.48
C GLN A 216 -10.99 -7.52 -21.68
N ALA A 217 -12.01 -8.31 -22.07
CA ALA A 217 -12.88 -7.98 -23.19
C ALA A 217 -13.76 -6.75 -22.91
N ASP A 218 -14.27 -6.61 -21.67
CA ASP A 218 -15.09 -5.46 -21.28
C ASP A 218 -14.24 -4.19 -21.17
N TYR A 219 -13.04 -4.30 -20.59
CA TYR A 219 -12.04 -3.23 -20.56
C TYR A 219 -11.70 -2.74 -21.98
N ASP A 220 -11.36 -3.66 -22.89
CA ASP A 220 -11.03 -3.34 -24.29
C ASP A 220 -12.21 -2.64 -24.99
N ALA A 221 -13.44 -3.07 -24.72
CA ALA A 221 -14.64 -2.46 -25.25
C ALA A 221 -14.90 -1.08 -24.65
N TRP A 222 -14.60 -0.89 -23.37
CA TRP A 222 -14.74 0.38 -22.66
C TRP A 222 -13.73 1.42 -23.16
N VAL A 223 -12.44 1.07 -23.23
CA VAL A 223 -11.38 2.02 -23.62
C VAL A 223 -11.54 2.46 -25.09
N LYS A 224 -12.05 1.59 -25.96
CA LYS A 224 -12.39 1.95 -27.34
C LYS A 224 -13.47 3.03 -27.45
N LYS A 225 -14.40 3.12 -26.49
CA LYS A 225 -15.45 4.15 -26.46
C LYS A 225 -14.93 5.52 -26.06
N GLN A 226 -13.78 5.61 -25.39
CA GLN A 226 -13.17 6.90 -25.08
C GLN A 226 -12.64 7.55 -26.37
N THR A 227 -13.03 8.79 -26.62
CA THR A 227 -12.73 9.53 -27.85
C THR A 227 -11.81 10.72 -27.63
N THR A 228 -11.70 11.18 -26.39
CA THR A 228 -10.85 12.31 -26.00
C THR A 228 -9.52 11.81 -25.45
N LYS A 229 -8.48 12.64 -25.62
CA LYS A 229 -7.15 12.42 -25.03
C LYS A 229 -6.97 13.20 -23.75
N VAL A 230 -6.05 12.75 -22.90
CA VAL A 230 -5.63 13.46 -21.69
C VAL A 230 -5.33 14.93 -22.04
N PRO A 231 -5.90 15.91 -21.30
CA PRO A 231 -5.58 17.32 -21.50
C PRO A 231 -4.08 17.60 -21.37
N GLU A 232 -3.51 18.39 -22.29
CA GLU A 232 -2.07 18.68 -22.31
C GLU A 232 -1.56 19.30 -21.00
N LEU A 233 -2.43 20.03 -20.27
CA LEU A 233 -2.12 20.63 -18.97
C LEU A 233 -1.80 19.61 -17.88
N LEU A 234 -2.31 18.37 -17.98
CA LEU A 234 -2.05 17.32 -16.99
C LEU A 234 -0.76 16.55 -17.30
N LEU A 235 -0.28 16.60 -18.54
CA LEU A 235 0.90 15.87 -18.96
C LEU A 235 2.15 16.44 -18.28
N THR A 236 3.04 15.56 -17.82
CA THR A 236 4.40 16.01 -17.50
C THR A 236 5.12 16.53 -18.73
N THR A 237 6.19 17.30 -18.52
CA THR A 237 7.10 17.72 -19.59
C THR A 237 7.56 16.55 -20.46
N ASP A 238 7.86 15.39 -19.86
CA ASP A 238 8.31 14.21 -20.60
C ASP A 238 7.16 13.62 -21.44
N GLN A 239 5.98 13.43 -20.84
CA GLN A 239 4.80 12.92 -21.54
C GLN A 239 4.37 13.85 -22.68
N PHE A 240 4.41 15.17 -22.46
CA PHE A 240 4.10 16.16 -23.49
C PHE A 240 5.07 16.05 -24.66
N LYS A 241 6.38 16.01 -24.41
CA LYS A 241 7.39 15.83 -25.47
C LYS A 241 7.17 14.55 -26.26
N GLN A 242 6.86 13.43 -25.59
CA GLN A 242 6.58 12.15 -26.23
C GLN A 242 5.33 12.23 -27.13
N GLU A 243 4.26 12.89 -26.70
CA GLU A 243 3.08 13.10 -27.55
C GLU A 243 3.37 13.99 -28.75
N GLN A 244 4.21 15.03 -28.61
CA GLN A 244 4.60 15.87 -29.74
C GLN A 244 5.45 15.09 -30.76
N LEU A 245 6.42 14.30 -30.30
CA LEU A 245 7.23 13.44 -31.17
C LEU A 245 6.34 12.45 -31.95
N LYS A 246 5.38 11.80 -31.28
CA LYS A 246 4.41 10.92 -31.96
C LYS A 246 3.56 11.65 -32.99
N LYS A 247 3.13 12.89 -32.70
CA LYS A 247 2.40 13.73 -33.68
C LYS A 247 3.29 14.11 -34.86
N GLU A 248 4.55 14.43 -34.62
CA GLU A 248 5.54 14.73 -35.67
C GLU A 248 5.81 13.51 -36.55
N GLU A 249 5.98 12.32 -35.98
CA GLU A 249 6.12 11.07 -36.75
C GLU A 249 4.88 10.76 -37.59
N GLN A 250 3.68 10.97 -37.04
CA GLN A 250 2.42 10.73 -37.74
C GLN A 250 2.13 11.76 -38.84
N SER A 251 2.55 13.02 -38.65
CA SER A 251 2.37 14.10 -39.62
C SER A 251 3.53 14.21 -40.62
N GLY A 252 4.69 13.68 -40.26
CA GLY A 252 5.96 13.74 -40.98
C GLY A 252 6.27 12.49 -41.80
N GLY A 253 5.25 11.71 -42.19
CA GLY A 253 5.36 10.73 -43.26
C GLY A 253 5.73 11.39 -44.59
N ILE A 254 6.99 11.82 -44.71
CA ILE A 254 7.62 12.17 -45.96
C ILE A 254 8.08 10.85 -46.57
N GLU A 255 7.51 10.48 -47.71
CA GLU A 255 8.11 9.52 -48.62
C GLU A 255 9.58 9.90 -48.85
N GLY A 256 10.51 9.06 -48.37
CA GLY A 256 11.90 9.08 -48.82
C GLY A 256 12.91 9.77 -47.91
N SER A 257 13.33 9.07 -46.86
CA SER A 257 14.74 9.05 -46.47
C SER A 257 15.09 7.66 -45.95
N GLY A 258 15.12 6.70 -46.88
CA GLY A 258 15.77 5.43 -46.63
C GLY A 258 17.23 5.69 -46.23
N VAL A 259 17.52 5.53 -44.94
CA VAL A 259 18.88 5.23 -44.49
C VAL A 259 19.01 3.73 -44.60
N VAL A 260 19.58 3.28 -45.72
CA VAL A 260 20.19 1.95 -45.80
C VAL A 260 21.46 2.04 -44.96
N GLU A 261 21.47 1.41 -43.80
CA GLU A 261 22.71 1.14 -43.08
C GLU A 261 23.57 0.19 -43.96
N GLN A 262 24.73 0.68 -44.38
CA GLN A 262 25.81 -0.12 -44.96
C GLN A 262 26.69 -0.69 -43.86
#